data_AF-A0A924VHT7-F1
#
_entry.id   AF-A0A924VHT7-F1
#
_cell.length_a   1.000
_cell.length_b   1.000
_cell.length_c   1.000
_cell.angle_alpha   90.00
_cell.angle_beta   90.00
_cell.angle_gamma   90.00
#
_symmetry.space_group_name_H-M   'P 1'
#
loop_
_entity.id
_entity.type
_entity.pdbx_description
1 polymer ?
#
loop_
_entity_poly.entity_id
_entity_poly.type
_entity_poly.pdbx_seq_one_letter_code
_entity_poly.pdbx_strand_id
1 'polypeptide(L)'
;MKEHKGMRPQDIVILLKLAIESEDGTRIKDLSSKLFISASEISESLNRSSIAGLLLHDSRVVNKDPFLKFLEHGLQYVFPAQLGPVMKGIFT
;
A
#
# COMPACT_ATOMS: atom_id res chain seq x y z
N MET A 1 11.05 -2.38 18.17
CA MET A 1 10.38 -1.91 16.92
C MET A 1 10.43 -3.07 15.94
N LYS A 2 9.31 -3.44 15.28
CA LYS A 2 9.31 -4.54 14.30
C LYS A 2 10.25 -4.18 13.13
N GLU A 3 11.02 -5.16 12.66
CA GLU A 3 11.93 -4.99 11.53
C GLU A 3 11.16 -4.63 10.25
N HIS A 4 11.60 -3.58 9.55
CA HIS A 4 10.99 -3.17 8.29
C HIS A 4 11.50 -4.05 7.13
N LYS A 5 10.77 -5.13 6.81
CA LYS A 5 11.13 -6.08 5.74
C LYS A 5 10.84 -5.58 4.31
N GLY A 6 10.71 -4.26 4.12
CA GLY A 6 10.37 -3.66 2.82
C GLY A 6 8.87 -3.63 2.57
N MET A 7 8.46 -2.75 1.65
CA MET A 7 7.06 -2.54 1.31
C MET A 7 6.52 -3.69 0.45
N ARG A 8 5.25 -4.04 0.61
CA ARG A 8 4.57 -5.09 -0.17
C ARG A 8 3.61 -4.49 -1.20
N PRO A 9 3.30 -5.20 -2.30
CA PRO A 9 2.45 -4.64 -3.36
C PRO A 9 1.07 -4.17 -2.86
N GLN A 10 0.48 -4.92 -1.94
CA GLN A 10 -0.80 -4.58 -1.32
C GLN A 10 -0.78 -3.31 -0.45
N ASP A 11 0.39 -2.88 0.03
CA ASP A 11 0.52 -1.65 0.82
C ASP A 11 0.11 -0.43 0.00
N ILE A 12 0.37 -0.46 -1.32
CA ILE A 12 -0.05 0.59 -2.26
C ILE A 12 -1.57 0.70 -2.29
N VAL A 13 -2.28 -0.42 -2.39
CA VAL A 13 -3.74 -0.44 -2.47
C VAL A 13 -4.35 0.07 -1.17
N ILE A 14 -3.77 -0.30 -0.03
CA ILE A 14 -4.17 0.19 1.30
C ILE A 14 -4.00 1.71 1.39
N LEU A 15 -2.85 2.24 0.96
CA LEU A 15 -2.59 3.69 0.94
C LEU A 15 -3.49 4.44 -0.04
N LEU A 16 -3.73 3.92 -1.24
CA LEU A 16 -4.67 4.51 -2.20
C LEU A 16 -6.09 4.57 -1.61
N LYS A 17 -6.54 3.51 -0.95
CA LYS A 17 -7.85 3.47 -0.31
C LYS A 17 -7.97 4.54 0.76
N LEU A 18 -6.96 4.68 1.62
CA LEU A 18 -6.91 5.73 2.64
C LEU A 18 -6.85 7.14 2.03
N ALA A 19 -6.15 7.33 0.91
CA ALA A 19 -6.08 8.61 0.23
C ALA A 19 -7.44 9.05 -0.34
N ILE A 20 -8.23 8.09 -0.84
CA ILE A 20 -9.58 8.34 -1.39
C ILE A 20 -10.60 8.56 -0.27
N GLU A 21 -10.60 7.71 0.76
CA GLU A 21 -11.56 7.75 1.86
C GLU A 21 -11.13 8.69 2.99
N SER A 22 -10.51 9.83 2.65
CA SER A 22 -9.83 10.75 3.57
C SER A 22 -10.78 11.54 4.49
N GLU A 23 -11.73 10.83 5.11
CA GLU A 23 -12.44 11.24 6.31
C GLU A 23 -11.57 10.89 7.54
N ASP A 24 -11.38 11.85 8.43
CA ASP A 24 -10.68 11.65 9.69
C ASP A 24 -11.28 10.46 10.46
N GLY A 25 -10.48 9.41 10.66
CA GLY A 25 -10.85 8.30 11.54
C GLY A 25 -11.17 6.96 10.88
N THR A 26 -10.82 6.73 9.61
CA THR A 26 -10.97 5.39 8.99
C THR A 26 -10.42 4.30 9.90
N ARG A 27 -11.26 3.31 10.27
CA ARG A 27 -10.87 2.24 11.18
C ARG A 27 -10.26 1.09 10.38
N ILE A 28 -9.31 0.39 11.00
CA ILE A 28 -8.67 -0.80 10.40
C ILE A 28 -9.71 -1.86 9.99
N LYS A 29 -10.77 -2.03 10.80
CA LYS A 29 -11.86 -2.98 10.52
C LYS A 29 -12.62 -2.63 9.23
N ASP A 30 -12.81 -1.34 8.97
CA ASP A 30 -13.53 -0.87 7.78
C ASP A 30 -12.67 -1.11 6.53
N LEU A 31 -11.37 -0.79 6.61
CA LEU A 31 -10.42 -1.08 5.54
C LEU A 31 -10.33 -2.59 5.26
N SER A 32 -10.31 -3.41 6.32
CA SER A 32 -10.26 -4.86 6.23
C SER A 32 -11.47 -5.42 5.48
N SER A 33 -12.65 -4.92 5.81
CA SER A 33 -13.90 -5.34 5.18
C SER A 33 -13.98 -4.88 3.71
N LYS A 34 -13.53 -3.65 3.40
CA LYS A 34 -13.59 -3.09 2.04
C LYS A 34 -12.55 -3.67 1.08
N LEU A 35 -11.36 -4.00 1.59
CA LEU A 35 -10.25 -4.51 0.78
C LEU A 35 -10.14 -6.04 0.80
N PHE A 36 -10.94 -6.72 1.64
CA PHE A 36 -10.86 -8.17 1.87
C PHE A 36 -9.46 -8.62 2.34
N ILE A 37 -8.75 -7.74 3.03
CA ILE A 37 -7.42 -7.97 3.63
C ILE A 37 -7.60 -8.13 5.14
N SER A 38 -6.86 -9.04 5.78
CA SER A 38 -6.97 -9.23 7.23
C SER A 38 -6.58 -7.96 8.02
N ALA A 39 -7.21 -7.73 9.17
CA ALA A 39 -6.91 -6.57 10.01
C ALA A 39 -5.45 -6.52 10.47
N SER A 40 -4.85 -7.68 10.78
CA SER A 40 -3.44 -7.80 11.13
C SER A 40 -2.55 -7.34 9.98
N GLU A 41 -2.88 -7.73 8.76
CA GLU A 41 -2.12 -7.38 7.58
C GLU A 41 -2.18 -5.88 7.26
N ILE A 42 -3.36 -5.27 7.43
CA ILE A 42 -3.50 -3.81 7.32
C ILE A 42 -2.69 -3.11 8.40
N SER A 43 -2.74 -3.57 9.66
CA SER A 43 -1.95 -2.99 10.74
C SER A 43 -0.44 -3.02 10.43
N GLU A 44 0.05 -4.14 9.90
CA GLU A 44 1.45 -4.24 9.49
C GLU A 44 1.78 -3.36 8.28
N SER A 45 0.86 -3.23 7.33
CA SER A 45 0.99 -2.33 6.18
C SER A 45 1.12 -0.87 6.59
N LEU A 46 0.27 -0.42 7.53
CA LEU A 46 0.30 0.94 8.07
C LEU A 46 1.59 1.22 8.82
N ASN A 47 2.09 0.25 9.60
CA ASN A 47 3.37 0.37 10.29
C ASN A 47 4.53 0.53 9.31
N ARG A 48 4.61 -0.32 8.28
CA ARG A 48 5.63 -0.18 7.22
C ARG A 48 5.55 1.17 6.51
N SER A 49 4.34 1.61 6.16
CA SER A 49 4.11 2.87 5.46
C SER A 49 4.44 4.09 6.33
N SER A 50 4.21 4.00 7.64
CA SER A 50 4.61 5.02 8.61
C SER A 50 6.13 5.13 8.71
N ILE A 51 6.85 4.01 8.78
CA ILE A 51 8.32 3.99 8.79
C ILE A 51 8.89 4.59 7.49
N ALA A 52 8.22 4.34 6.35
CA ALA A 52 8.60 4.89 5.05
C ALA A 52 8.25 6.38 4.87
N GLY A 53 7.59 7.02 5.84
CA GLY A 53 7.19 8.44 5.75
C GLY A 53 6.03 8.72 4.80
N LEU A 54 5.26 7.69 4.42
CA LEU A 54 4.10 7.81 3.52
C LEU A 54 2.80 8.15 4.26
N LEU A 55 2.82 8.10 5.60
CA LEU A 55 1.74 8.55 6.48
C LEU A 55 2.20 9.78 7.27
N LEU A 56 1.26 10.68 7.57
CA LEU A 56 1.50 11.79 8.50
C LEU A 56 1.65 11.26 9.93
N HIS A 57 2.54 11.88 10.72
CA HIS A 57 2.88 11.46 12.09
C HIS A 57 1.63 11.31 12.97
N ASP A 58 1.59 10.21 13.74
CA ASP A 58 0.49 9.87 14.67
C ASP A 58 -0.93 9.87 14.07
N SER A 59 -1.03 9.82 12.74
CA SER A 59 -2.29 9.81 12.02
C SER A 59 -2.35 8.70 10.99
N ARG A 60 -3.56 8.29 10.61
CA ARG A 60 -3.79 7.38 9.45
C ARG A 60 -4.03 8.15 8.16
N VAL A 61 -3.56 9.40 8.09
CA VAL A 61 -3.70 10.26 6.92
C VAL A 61 -2.49 10.07 6.03
N VAL A 62 -2.75 9.79 4.75
CA VAL A 62 -1.69 9.61 3.75
C VAL A 62 -1.02 10.95 3.48
N ASN A 63 0.31 10.97 3.52
CA ASN A 63 1.08 12.10 3.09
C ASN A 63 1.10 12.12 1.55
N LYS A 64 0.20 12.93 0.95
CA LYS A 64 -0.10 12.88 -0.48
C LYS A 64 1.11 13.23 -1.36
N ASP A 65 1.93 14.21 -0.98
CA ASP A 65 3.05 14.65 -1.81
C ASP A 65 4.16 13.60 -1.92
N PRO A 66 4.68 13.01 -0.82
CA PRO A 66 5.63 11.91 -0.92
C PRO A 66 5.03 10.66 -1.57
N PHE A 67 3.76 10.37 -1.29
CA PHE A 67 3.11 9.19 -1.87
C PHE A 67 2.96 9.32 -3.39
N LEU A 68 2.55 10.49 -3.91
CA LEU A 68 2.47 10.73 -5.35
C LEU A 68 3.84 10.64 -6.01
N LYS A 69 4.88 11.27 -5.44
CA LYS A 69 6.26 11.15 -5.93
C LYS A 69 6.76 9.71 -5.92
N PHE A 70 6.38 8.94 -4.90
CA PHE A 70 6.69 7.52 -4.85
C PHE A 70 6.00 6.74 -5.98
N LEU A 71 4.72 7.00 -6.26
CA LEU A 71 4.00 6.36 -7.35
C LEU A 71 4.61 6.70 -8.72
N GLU A 72 4.98 7.96 -8.93
CA GLU A 72 5.54 8.44 -10.21
C GLU A 72 6.97 7.96 -10.44
N HIS A 73 7.80 7.91 -9.40
CA HIS A 73 9.24 7.72 -9.55
C HIS A 73 9.79 6.49 -8.85
N GLY A 74 9.21 6.05 -7.72
CA GLY A 74 9.71 4.95 -6.91
C GLY A 74 9.12 3.59 -7.27
N LEU A 75 7.84 3.55 -7.68
CA LEU A 75 7.06 2.32 -7.82
C LEU A 75 7.71 1.29 -8.75
N GLN A 76 8.22 1.72 -9.91
CA GLN A 76 8.89 0.87 -10.89
C GLN A 76 10.15 0.18 -10.36
N TYR A 77 10.84 0.77 -9.37
CA TYR A 77 12.06 0.23 -8.80
C TYR A 77 11.78 -0.70 -7.62
N VAL A 78 10.68 -0.46 -6.89
CA VAL A 78 10.28 -1.32 -5.76
C VAL A 78 9.52 -2.56 -6.25
N PHE A 79 8.69 -2.41 -7.28
CA PHE A 79 7.92 -3.51 -7.88
C PHE A 79 8.19 -3.58 -9.39
N PRO A 80 9.41 -3.99 -9.80
CA PRO A 80 9.78 -4.03 -11.20
C PRO A 80 8.94 -5.06 -11.95
N ALA A 81 8.21 -4.62 -12.96
CA ALA A 81 7.54 -5.51 -13.89
C ALA A 81 8.58 -6.24 -14.74
N GLN A 82 8.52 -7.56 -14.77
CA GLN A 82 9.38 -8.39 -15.62
C GLN A 82 8.53 -9.06 -16.69
N LEU A 83 9.00 -8.99 -17.94
CA LEU A 83 8.40 -9.73 -19.04
C LEU A 83 8.49 -11.22 -18.72
N GLY A 84 7.34 -11.88 -18.66
CA GLY A 84 7.29 -13.32 -18.58
C GLY A 84 7.78 -13.97 -19.89
N PRO A 85 8.10 -15.27 -19.87
CA PRO A 85 8.40 -16.00 -21.08
C PRO A 85 7.20 -16.00 -22.03
N VAL A 86 7.45 -16.13 -23.34
CA VAL A 86 6.39 -16.35 -24.33
C VAL A 86 5.65 -17.64 -23.97
N MET A 87 4.35 -17.53 -23.69
CA MET A 87 3.49 -18.67 -23.34
C MET A 87 2.47 -18.94 -24.45
N LYS A 88 2.10 -20.21 -24.61
CA LYS A 88 1.02 -20.63 -25.51
C LYS A 88 -0.31 -20.20 -24.88
N GLY A 89 -1.09 -19.41 -25.62
CA GLY A 89 -2.43 -19.02 -25.18
C GLY A 89 -3.37 -20.22 -25.03
N ILE A 90 -4.39 -20.07 -24.20
CA ILE A 90 -5.50 -21.03 -24.09
C ILE A 90 -6.61 -20.51 -24.99
N PHE A 91 -7.05 -21.33 -25.95
CA PHE A 91 -8.27 -21.06 -26.70
C PHE A 91 -9.47 -21.31 -25.77
N THR A 92 -10.34 -20.32 -25.59
CA THR A 92 -11.65 -20.48 -24.92
C THR A 92 -12.74 -20.53 -25.98
#